data_AF-A0A7G3AAQ8-F1
#
_entry.id   AF-A0A7G3AAQ8-F1
#
_cell.length_a   1.000
_cell.length_b   1.000
_cell.length_c   1.000
_cell.angle_alpha   90.00
_cell.angle_beta   90.00
_cell.angle_gamma   90.00
#
_symmetry.space_group_name_H-M   'P 1'
#
loop_
_entity.id
_entity.type
_entity.pdbx_description
1 polymer ?
#
loop_
_entity_poly.entity_id
_entity_poly.type
_entity_poly.pdbx_seq_one_letter_code
_entity_poly.pdbx_strand_id
1 'polypeptide(L)'
;MHNFKIMMSMVVGNICLVQIQAIVASFIVALFAIGVNAAINGTFSIEHSVMIVAASMFTATSSCLVLDVVLTTVILVAKRYGFNPDNLATPLAASIGDLVSLSLLSAIASLLYQNLETKLWINYIIIAFYIIVLPLWLLVVLRNRFTRHVLKSGWVPVISALFISGLGGLVLDAAVEDHRGFVVFQPIINGIGGNLVSVQASRMATKLHQTTELGIMPAFARIFEWPHRALFKGGKYLMHKAHGKSSTCGRDITFCASFFLPCALRNIRTEIK
;
A
#
# COMPACT_ATOMS: atom_id res chain seq x y z
N MET A 1 22.63 -1.49 21.51
CA MET A 1 21.24 -1.80 21.95
C MET A 1 20.25 -0.64 21.74
N HIS A 2 20.64 0.64 21.90
CA HIS A 2 19.73 1.79 21.73
C HIS A 2 19.09 1.87 20.33
N ASN A 3 19.88 1.65 19.27
CA ASN A 3 19.41 1.73 17.88
C ASN A 3 18.40 0.63 17.51
N PHE A 4 18.48 -0.54 18.15
CA PHE A 4 17.54 -1.64 17.90
C PHE A 4 16.16 -1.33 18.49
N LYS A 5 16.10 -0.75 19.69
CA LYS A 5 14.82 -0.34 20.32
C LYS A 5 14.12 0.74 19.51
N ILE A 6 14.87 1.73 19.00
CA ILE A 6 14.32 2.78 18.12
C ILE A 6 13.76 2.16 16.83
N MET A 7 14.54 1.30 16.17
CA MET A 7 14.14 0.62 14.94
C MET A 7 12.90 -0.25 15.14
N MET A 8 12.81 -1.00 16.24
CA MET A 8 11.61 -1.78 16.58
C MET A 8 10.40 -0.89 16.86
N SER A 9 10.60 0.27 17.51
CA SER A 9 9.53 1.24 17.70
C SER A 9 9.00 1.81 16.38
N MET A 10 9.86 2.00 15.38
CA MET A 10 9.45 2.45 14.04
C MET A 10 8.69 1.37 13.28
N VAL A 11 9.20 0.14 13.32
CA VAL A 11 8.57 -1.03 12.71
C VAL A 11 7.17 -1.23 13.28
N VAL A 12 7.03 -1.33 14.59
CA VAL A 12 5.72 -1.54 15.25
C VAL A 12 4.76 -0.39 14.94
N GLY A 13 5.25 0.86 14.98
CA GLY A 13 4.44 2.01 14.60
C GLY A 13 3.94 1.95 13.17
N ASN A 14 4.77 1.45 12.24
CA ASN A 14 4.38 1.33 10.85
C ASN A 14 3.37 0.19 10.63
N ILE A 15 3.57 -0.96 11.28
CA ILE A 15 2.61 -2.08 11.21
C ILE A 15 1.24 -1.59 11.71
N CYS A 16 1.18 -0.94 12.88
CA CYS A 16 -0.09 -0.39 13.38
C CYS A 16 -0.70 0.67 12.45
N LEU A 17 0.13 1.50 11.79
CA LEU A 17 -0.34 2.50 10.83
C LEU A 17 -0.98 1.85 9.61
N VAL A 18 -0.30 0.89 8.98
CA VAL A 18 -0.79 0.14 7.81
C VAL A 18 -2.08 -0.58 8.17
N GLN A 19 -2.16 -1.15 9.36
CA GLN A 19 -3.34 -1.86 9.85
C GLN A 19 -4.57 -0.94 10.03
N ILE A 20 -4.40 0.27 10.58
CA ILE A 20 -5.49 1.28 10.63
C ILE A 20 -5.95 1.63 9.21
N GLN A 21 -4.99 1.92 8.33
CA GLN A 21 -5.29 2.28 6.95
C GLN A 21 -5.96 1.13 6.19
N ALA A 22 -5.58 -0.13 6.44
CA ALA A 22 -6.19 -1.31 5.85
C ALA A 22 -7.64 -1.50 6.30
N ILE A 23 -7.95 -1.30 7.58
CA ILE A 23 -9.35 -1.35 8.07
C ILE A 23 -10.19 -0.26 7.37
N VAL A 24 -9.73 0.98 7.38
CA VAL A 24 -10.51 2.10 6.80
C VAL A 24 -10.63 1.94 5.29
N ALA A 25 -9.56 1.56 4.60
CA ALA A 25 -9.55 1.32 3.17
C ALA A 25 -10.50 0.19 2.77
N SER A 26 -10.43 -0.97 3.44
CA SER A 26 -11.29 -2.12 3.14
C SER A 26 -12.76 -1.85 3.42
N PHE A 27 -13.07 -1.03 4.43
CA PHE A 27 -14.42 -0.56 4.68
C PHE A 27 -14.94 0.33 3.53
N ILE A 28 -14.14 1.29 3.06
CA ILE A 28 -14.51 2.14 1.90
C ILE A 28 -14.71 1.28 0.65
N VAL A 29 -13.82 0.31 0.40
CA VAL A 29 -13.93 -0.62 -0.74
C VAL A 29 -15.19 -1.46 -0.64
N ALA A 30 -15.56 -1.94 0.55
CA ALA A 30 -16.80 -2.70 0.74
C ALA A 30 -18.04 -1.84 0.47
N LEU A 31 -18.07 -0.58 0.93
CA LEU A 31 -19.16 0.34 0.62
C LEU A 31 -19.28 0.60 -0.89
N PHE A 32 -18.14 0.78 -1.57
CA PHE A 32 -18.11 0.92 -3.02
C PHE A 32 -18.67 -0.33 -3.72
N ALA A 33 -18.23 -1.52 -3.32
CA ALA A 33 -18.72 -2.79 -3.88
C ALA A 33 -20.22 -3.01 -3.66
N ILE A 34 -20.73 -2.70 -2.46
CA ILE A 34 -22.16 -2.76 -2.15
C ILE A 34 -22.94 -1.78 -3.02
N GLY A 35 -22.45 -0.56 -3.19
CA GLY A 35 -23.07 0.47 -4.04
C GLY A 35 -23.16 0.05 -5.51
N VAL A 36 -22.08 -0.51 -6.05
CA VAL A 36 -22.04 -1.05 -7.42
C VAL A 36 -22.98 -2.24 -7.57
N ASN A 37 -22.93 -3.20 -6.63
CA ASN A 37 -23.80 -4.38 -6.65
C ASN A 37 -25.28 -3.99 -6.66
N ALA A 38 -25.65 -3.02 -5.84
CA ALA A 38 -27.01 -2.52 -5.81
C ALA A 38 -27.43 -1.77 -7.08
N ALA A 39 -26.52 -1.00 -7.70
CA ALA A 39 -26.80 -0.32 -8.96
C ALA A 39 -27.03 -1.29 -10.12
N ILE A 40 -26.35 -2.45 -10.12
CA ILE A 40 -26.47 -3.48 -11.16
C ILE A 40 -27.69 -4.38 -10.91
N ASN A 41 -27.86 -4.90 -9.69
CA ASN A 41 -28.85 -5.94 -9.39
C ASN A 41 -30.20 -5.41 -8.89
N GLY A 42 -30.27 -4.14 -8.48
CA GLY A 42 -31.50 -3.51 -7.97
C GLY A 42 -32.01 -4.05 -6.62
N THR A 43 -31.37 -5.07 -6.04
CA THR A 43 -31.76 -5.68 -4.76
C THR A 43 -30.71 -5.43 -3.68
N PHE A 44 -31.13 -4.94 -2.51
CA PHE A 44 -30.28 -4.77 -1.34
C PHE A 44 -30.53 -5.86 -0.32
N SER A 45 -29.59 -6.78 -0.16
CA SER A 45 -29.60 -7.77 0.92
C SER A 45 -28.59 -7.40 2.01
N ILE A 46 -29.10 -7.22 3.22
CA ILE A 46 -28.27 -6.82 4.38
C ILE A 46 -27.25 -7.93 4.71
N GLU A 47 -27.65 -9.19 4.59
CA GLU A 47 -26.81 -10.35 4.90
C GLU A 47 -25.56 -10.42 4.01
N HIS A 48 -25.72 -10.24 2.70
CA HIS A 48 -24.60 -10.20 1.76
C HIS A 48 -23.74 -8.96 1.98
N SER A 49 -24.34 -7.81 2.30
CA SER A 49 -23.62 -6.57 2.57
C SER A 49 -22.69 -6.69 3.79
N VAL A 50 -23.21 -7.23 4.90
CA VAL A 50 -22.44 -7.44 6.15
C VAL A 50 -21.29 -8.43 5.92
N MET A 51 -21.52 -9.46 5.13
CA MET A 51 -20.48 -10.42 4.77
C MET A 51 -19.39 -9.83 3.88
N ILE A 52 -19.74 -9.05 2.86
CA ILE A 52 -18.75 -8.37 2.00
C ILE A 52 -17.84 -7.49 2.86
N VAL A 53 -18.41 -6.76 3.82
CA VAL A 53 -17.63 -5.93 4.77
C VAL A 53 -16.74 -6.79 5.67
N ALA A 54 -17.29 -7.83 6.30
CA ALA A 54 -16.50 -8.69 7.21
C ALA A 54 -15.36 -9.41 6.48
N ALA A 55 -15.64 -9.96 5.29
CA ALA A 55 -14.68 -10.67 4.46
C ALA A 55 -13.58 -9.73 3.95
N SER A 56 -13.93 -8.53 3.49
CA SER A 56 -12.95 -7.56 2.98
C SER A 56 -12.03 -7.08 4.11
N MET A 57 -12.59 -6.76 5.28
CA MET A 57 -11.82 -6.29 6.44
C MET A 57 -10.89 -7.38 6.96
N PHE A 58 -11.39 -8.59 7.16
CA PHE A 58 -10.57 -9.70 7.66
C PHE A 58 -9.46 -10.08 6.66
N THR A 59 -9.77 -10.10 5.37
CA THR A 59 -8.77 -10.38 4.34
C THR A 59 -7.70 -9.30 4.28
N ALA A 60 -8.10 -8.03 4.16
CA ALA A 60 -7.17 -6.92 3.97
C ALA A 60 -6.23 -6.74 5.16
N THR A 61 -6.74 -6.84 6.38
CA THR A 61 -5.91 -6.72 7.59
C THR A 61 -4.96 -7.91 7.74
N SER A 62 -5.43 -9.14 7.50
CA SER A 62 -4.60 -10.35 7.56
C SER A 62 -3.49 -10.34 6.49
N SER A 63 -3.82 -10.00 5.25
CA SER A 63 -2.85 -9.95 4.16
C SER A 63 -1.81 -8.85 4.38
N CYS A 64 -2.23 -7.66 4.81
CA CYS A 64 -1.31 -6.59 5.17
C CYS A 64 -0.41 -6.97 6.36
N LEU A 65 -0.94 -7.70 7.35
CA LEU A 65 -0.16 -8.11 8.52
C LEU A 65 0.95 -9.10 8.13
N VAL A 66 0.59 -10.13 7.36
CA VAL A 66 1.55 -11.12 6.86
C VAL A 66 2.61 -10.44 5.99
N LEU A 67 2.19 -9.57 5.08
CA LEU A 67 3.08 -8.83 4.20
C LEU A 67 4.06 -7.94 4.97
N ASP A 68 3.57 -7.18 5.96
CA ASP A 68 4.39 -6.32 6.80
C ASP A 68 5.44 -7.09 7.60
N VAL A 69 5.07 -8.27 8.15
CA VAL A 69 5.99 -9.15 8.89
C VAL A 69 7.08 -9.68 7.96
N VAL A 70 6.70 -10.19 6.78
CA VAL A 70 7.66 -10.71 5.80
C VAL A 70 8.64 -9.60 5.37
N LEU A 71 8.13 -8.42 5.05
CA LEU A 71 8.95 -7.32 4.55
C LEU A 71 9.86 -6.73 5.60
N THR A 72 9.35 -6.55 6.82
CA THR A 72 10.17 -6.16 7.97
C THR A 72 11.31 -7.16 8.17
N THR A 73 11.02 -8.46 8.12
CA THR A 73 12.04 -9.51 8.27
C THR A 73 13.10 -9.41 7.19
N VAL A 74 12.70 -9.28 5.92
CA VAL A 74 13.60 -9.10 4.78
C VAL A 74 14.49 -7.87 4.95
N ILE A 75 13.94 -6.74 5.40
CA ILE A 75 14.71 -5.50 5.62
C ILE A 75 15.77 -5.69 6.71
N LEU A 76 15.40 -6.31 7.84
CA LEU A 76 16.32 -6.59 8.94
C LEU A 76 17.44 -7.55 8.51
N VAL A 77 17.10 -8.57 7.73
CA VAL A 77 18.05 -9.54 7.17
C VAL A 77 18.98 -8.86 6.17
N ALA A 78 18.44 -8.08 5.21
CA ALA A 78 19.23 -7.33 4.24
C ALA A 78 20.25 -6.41 4.94
N LYS A 79 19.83 -5.74 6.01
CA LYS A 79 20.70 -4.90 6.83
C LYS A 79 21.81 -5.70 7.53
N ARG A 80 21.52 -6.91 8.02
CA ARG A 80 22.52 -7.78 8.67
C ARG A 80 23.60 -8.23 7.69
N TYR A 81 23.24 -8.46 6.43
CA TYR A 81 24.16 -8.92 5.38
C TYR A 81 24.76 -7.78 4.52
N GLY A 82 24.45 -6.50 4.84
CA GLY A 82 24.99 -5.34 4.12
C GLY A 82 24.39 -5.10 2.73
N PHE A 83 23.30 -5.80 2.37
CA PHE A 83 22.60 -5.56 1.11
C PHE A 83 21.73 -4.31 1.19
N ASN A 84 21.63 -3.58 0.08
CA ASN A 84 20.71 -2.45 -0.03
C ASN A 84 19.26 -2.95 0.10
N PRO A 85 18.50 -2.54 1.13
CA PRO A 85 17.16 -3.09 1.39
C PRO A 85 16.20 -2.80 0.24
N ASP A 86 16.37 -1.71 -0.52
CA ASP A 86 15.49 -1.36 -1.65
C ASP A 86 15.60 -2.32 -2.82
N ASN A 87 16.75 -3.00 -2.98
CA ASN A 87 16.94 -3.98 -4.04
C ASN A 87 16.28 -5.31 -3.74
N LEU A 88 15.98 -5.59 -2.46
CA LEU A 88 15.34 -6.83 -2.02
C LEU A 88 13.89 -6.58 -1.63
N ALA A 89 13.64 -5.63 -0.73
CA ALA A 89 12.33 -5.36 -0.16
C ALA A 89 11.31 -4.91 -1.20
N THR A 90 11.67 -4.08 -2.17
CA THR A 90 10.70 -3.56 -3.14
C THR A 90 10.21 -4.62 -4.15
N PRO A 91 11.06 -5.45 -4.79
CA PRO A 91 10.57 -6.56 -5.63
C PRO A 91 9.93 -7.71 -4.83
N LEU A 92 10.39 -7.96 -3.60
CA LEU A 92 9.76 -8.95 -2.71
C LEU A 92 8.37 -8.49 -2.27
N ALA A 93 8.19 -7.22 -1.91
CA ALA A 93 6.89 -6.66 -1.54
C ALA A 93 5.88 -6.78 -2.66
N ALA A 94 6.31 -6.46 -3.88
CA ALA A 94 5.52 -6.61 -5.08
C ALA A 94 5.05 -8.06 -5.28
N SER A 95 5.99 -9.00 -5.40
CA SER A 95 5.68 -10.38 -5.80
C SER A 95 4.99 -11.17 -4.68
N ILE A 96 5.46 -11.02 -3.44
CA ILE A 96 4.87 -11.71 -2.28
C ILE A 96 3.54 -11.07 -1.89
N GLY A 97 3.41 -9.75 -2.01
CA GLY A 97 2.16 -9.05 -1.73
C GLY A 97 1.01 -9.55 -2.59
N ASP A 98 1.21 -9.65 -3.90
CA ASP A 98 0.19 -10.15 -4.83
C ASP A 98 -0.20 -11.60 -4.53
N LEU A 99 0.80 -12.48 -4.30
CA LEU A 99 0.56 -13.89 -3.97
C LEU A 99 -0.19 -14.06 -2.64
N VAL A 100 0.26 -13.37 -1.59
CA VAL A 100 -0.33 -13.45 -0.24
C VAL A 100 -1.75 -12.87 -0.24
N SER A 101 -1.97 -11.75 -0.92
CA SER A 101 -3.29 -11.13 -1.00
C SER A 101 -4.29 -12.03 -1.71
N LEU A 102 -3.95 -12.55 -2.90
CA LEU A 102 -4.85 -13.42 -3.67
C LEU A 102 -5.12 -14.76 -2.97
N SER A 103 -4.09 -15.37 -2.38
CA SER A 103 -4.25 -16.64 -1.66
C SER A 103 -5.08 -16.50 -0.40
N LEU A 104 -4.82 -15.47 0.43
CA LEU A 104 -5.62 -15.23 1.63
C LEU A 104 -7.04 -14.80 1.30
N LEU A 105 -7.23 -13.94 0.30
CA LEU A 105 -8.57 -13.55 -0.16
C LEU A 105 -9.37 -14.77 -0.59
N SER A 106 -8.79 -15.64 -1.43
CA SER A 106 -9.45 -16.84 -1.89
C SER A 106 -9.79 -17.80 -0.73
N ALA A 107 -8.85 -18.01 0.20
CA ALA A 107 -9.06 -18.90 1.34
C ALA A 107 -10.12 -18.37 2.31
N ILE A 108 -10.05 -17.08 2.65
CA ILE A 108 -10.97 -16.42 3.59
C ILE A 108 -12.37 -16.30 2.99
N ALA A 109 -12.47 -15.90 1.72
CA ALA A 109 -13.74 -15.81 1.03
C ALA A 109 -14.41 -17.19 0.94
N SER A 110 -13.65 -18.24 0.63
CA SER A 110 -14.16 -19.62 0.59
C SER A 110 -14.63 -20.10 1.96
N LEU A 111 -13.86 -19.81 3.02
CA LEU A 111 -14.22 -20.18 4.39
C LEU A 111 -15.48 -19.46 4.86
N LEU A 112 -15.58 -18.15 4.61
CA LEU A 112 -16.77 -17.36 4.97
C LEU A 112 -17.98 -17.77 4.14
N TYR A 113 -17.78 -18.07 2.85
CA TYR A 113 -18.87 -18.49 1.97
C TYR A 113 -19.48 -19.82 2.41
N GLN A 114 -18.66 -20.80 2.77
CA GLN A 114 -19.15 -22.10 3.29
C GLN A 114 -19.91 -21.98 4.62
N ASN A 115 -19.67 -20.91 5.38
CA ASN A 115 -20.34 -20.65 6.66
C ASN A 115 -21.52 -19.66 6.54
N LEU A 116 -21.93 -19.26 5.32
CA LEU A 116 -23.06 -18.34 5.08
C LEU A 116 -24.32 -18.78 5.81
N GLU A 117 -24.74 -20.01 5.54
CA GLU A 117 -26.10 -20.46 5.84
C GLU A 117 -26.25 -20.85 7.31
N THR A 118 -25.14 -21.16 7.99
CA THR A 118 -25.16 -21.68 9.36
C THR A 118 -24.72 -20.68 10.42
N LYS A 119 -23.93 -19.64 10.09
CA LYS A 119 -23.30 -18.77 11.12
C LYS A 119 -23.10 -17.31 10.73
N LEU A 120 -24.16 -16.60 10.29
CA LEU A 120 -24.13 -15.14 10.06
C LEU A 120 -23.59 -14.32 11.26
N TRP A 121 -23.77 -14.82 12.49
CA TRP A 121 -23.22 -14.22 13.71
C TRP A 121 -21.68 -14.04 13.69
N ILE A 122 -20.94 -14.88 12.96
CA ILE A 122 -19.48 -14.76 12.85
C ILE A 122 -19.09 -13.43 12.19
N ASN A 123 -19.83 -12.99 11.16
CA ASN A 123 -19.52 -11.74 10.45
C ASN A 123 -19.67 -10.53 11.38
N TYR A 124 -20.71 -10.52 12.22
CA TYR A 124 -20.91 -9.47 13.22
C TYR A 124 -19.80 -9.48 14.28
N ILE A 125 -19.35 -10.66 14.73
CA ILE A 125 -18.23 -10.78 15.68
C ILE A 125 -16.93 -10.22 15.07
N ILE A 126 -16.65 -10.53 13.80
CA ILE A 126 -15.46 -10.02 13.10
C ILE A 126 -15.49 -8.49 13.00
N ILE A 127 -16.63 -7.91 12.61
CA ILE A 127 -16.77 -6.44 12.53
C ILE A 127 -16.62 -5.81 13.92
N ALA A 128 -17.28 -6.36 14.93
CA ALA A 128 -17.18 -5.87 16.31
C ALA A 128 -15.74 -5.93 16.84
N PHE A 129 -15.01 -7.02 16.56
CA PHE A 129 -13.61 -7.16 16.89
C PHE A 129 -12.76 -6.03 16.29
N TYR A 130 -12.92 -5.74 14.99
CA TYR A 130 -12.15 -4.67 14.34
C TYR A 130 -12.53 -3.27 14.84
N ILE A 131 -13.79 -3.03 15.20
CA ILE A 131 -14.22 -1.77 15.85
C ILE A 131 -13.49 -1.57 17.19
N ILE A 132 -13.27 -2.64 17.95
CA ILE A 132 -12.55 -2.58 19.24
C ILE A 132 -11.03 -2.46 19.04
N VAL A 133 -10.47 -3.13 18.04
CA VAL A 133 -9.02 -3.14 17.78
C VAL A 133 -8.54 -1.84 17.13
N LEU A 134 -9.35 -1.21 16.29
CA LEU A 134 -9.02 0.06 15.62
C LEU A 134 -8.57 1.18 16.58
N PRO A 135 -9.28 1.51 17.68
CA PRO A 135 -8.83 2.53 18.60
C PRO A 135 -7.53 2.15 19.32
N LEU A 136 -7.30 0.86 19.58
CA LEU A 136 -6.03 0.40 20.18
C LEU A 136 -4.84 0.70 19.26
N TRP A 137 -4.95 0.36 17.97
CA TRP A 137 -3.91 0.69 17.00
C TRP A 137 -3.74 2.20 16.82
N LEU A 138 -4.85 2.94 16.80
CA LEU A 138 -4.83 4.40 16.70
C LEU A 138 -4.04 5.04 17.85
N LEU A 139 -4.27 4.59 19.08
CA LEU A 139 -3.55 5.07 20.26
C LEU A 139 -2.04 4.79 20.17
N VAL A 140 -1.66 3.60 19.72
CA VAL A 140 -0.24 3.23 19.53
C VAL A 140 0.43 4.13 18.50
N VAL A 141 -0.23 4.39 17.36
CA VAL A 141 0.30 5.24 16.28
C VAL A 141 0.37 6.71 16.70
N LEU A 142 -0.64 7.22 17.41
CA LEU A 142 -0.67 8.61 17.88
C LEU A 142 0.41 8.89 18.94
N ARG A 143 0.76 7.88 19.75
CA ARG A 143 1.86 7.97 20.72
C ARG A 143 3.22 7.94 20.05
N ASN A 144 3.32 7.35 18.86
CA ASN A 144 4.57 7.22 18.13
C ASN A 144 4.88 8.47 17.29
N ARG A 145 5.90 9.22 17.72
CA ARG A 145 6.37 10.45 17.02
C ARG A 145 6.73 10.23 15.55
N PHE A 146 7.19 9.03 15.19
CA PHE A 146 7.64 8.73 13.83
C PHE A 146 6.47 8.52 12.85
N THR A 147 5.36 7.95 13.29
CA THR A 147 4.24 7.57 12.39
C THR A 147 3.02 8.47 12.50
N ARG A 148 2.89 9.25 13.58
CA ARG A 148 1.77 10.20 13.77
C ARG A 148 1.61 11.20 12.62
N HIS A 149 2.70 11.68 12.03
CA HIS A 149 2.62 12.62 10.90
C HIS A 149 2.07 11.94 9.63
N VAL A 150 2.51 10.71 9.36
CA VAL A 150 2.05 9.91 8.21
C VAL A 150 0.57 9.58 8.35
N LEU A 151 0.08 9.30 9.57
CA LEU A 151 -1.35 9.12 9.82
C LEU A 151 -2.17 10.37 9.48
N LYS A 152 -1.64 11.58 9.60
CA LYS A 152 -2.38 12.82 9.31
C LYS A 152 -2.38 13.17 7.83
N SER A 153 -1.23 13.04 7.16
CA SER A 153 -1.08 13.44 5.75
C SER A 153 -1.33 12.31 4.74
N GLY A 154 -1.31 11.05 5.17
CA GLY A 154 -1.36 9.88 4.30
C GLY A 154 -2.73 9.56 3.70
N TRP A 155 -3.81 10.23 4.09
CA TRP A 155 -5.17 9.88 3.63
C TRP A 155 -5.41 10.22 2.16
N VAL A 156 -4.93 11.38 1.69
CA VAL A 156 -5.11 11.81 0.30
C VAL A 156 -4.56 10.77 -0.70
N PRO A 157 -3.30 10.31 -0.59
CA PRO A 157 -2.78 9.29 -1.50
C PRO A 157 -3.45 7.92 -1.34
N VAL A 158 -3.85 7.52 -0.12
CA VAL A 158 -4.53 6.23 0.09
C VAL A 158 -5.92 6.23 -0.55
N ILE A 159 -6.73 7.25 -0.26
CA ILE A 159 -8.10 7.34 -0.76
C ILE A 159 -8.11 7.51 -2.28
N SER A 160 -7.23 8.36 -2.84
CA SER A 160 -7.12 8.51 -4.30
C SER A 160 -6.72 7.21 -4.99
N ALA A 161 -5.78 6.44 -4.44
CA ALA A 161 -5.40 5.14 -4.98
C ALA A 161 -6.57 4.14 -4.95
N LEU A 162 -7.39 4.14 -3.89
CA LEU A 162 -8.58 3.29 -3.81
C LEU A 162 -9.61 3.63 -4.89
N PHE A 163 -9.86 4.92 -5.14
CA PHE A 163 -10.78 5.33 -6.19
C PHE A 163 -10.30 4.91 -7.58
N ILE A 164 -9.02 5.16 -7.89
CA ILE A 164 -8.43 4.77 -9.19
C ILE A 164 -8.46 3.24 -9.33
N SER A 165 -8.10 2.50 -8.28
CA SER A 165 -8.12 1.03 -8.30
C SER A 165 -9.53 0.47 -8.41
N GLY A 166 -10.53 1.09 -7.77
CA GLY A 166 -11.93 0.68 -7.84
C GLY A 166 -12.50 0.88 -9.24
N LEU A 167 -12.27 2.05 -9.85
CA LEU A 167 -12.66 2.32 -11.23
C LEU A 167 -11.96 1.38 -12.23
N GLY A 168 -10.65 1.14 -12.03
CA GLY A 168 -9.89 0.16 -12.81
C GLY A 168 -10.43 -1.26 -12.67
N GLY A 169 -10.91 -1.64 -11.48
CA GLY A 169 -11.58 -2.91 -11.22
C GLY A 169 -12.86 -3.07 -12.03
N LEU A 170 -13.71 -2.04 -12.10
CA LEU A 170 -14.95 -2.10 -12.90
C LEU A 170 -14.69 -2.24 -14.40
N VAL A 171 -13.68 -1.53 -14.91
CA VAL A 171 -13.27 -1.65 -16.33
C VAL A 171 -12.73 -3.05 -16.61
N LEU A 172 -11.98 -3.61 -15.66
CA LEU A 172 -11.46 -4.98 -15.74
C LEU A 172 -12.60 -6.01 -15.72
N ASP A 173 -13.57 -5.90 -14.82
CA ASP A 173 -14.70 -6.81 -14.73
C ASP A 173 -15.50 -6.82 -16.04
N ALA A 174 -15.77 -5.65 -16.62
CA ALA A 174 -16.41 -5.54 -17.93
C ALA A 174 -15.60 -6.19 -19.07
N ALA A 175 -14.27 -6.06 -19.05
CA ALA A 175 -13.41 -6.69 -20.05
C ALA A 175 -13.33 -8.22 -19.92
N VAL A 176 -13.41 -8.75 -18.71
CA VAL A 176 -13.37 -10.19 -18.42
C VAL A 176 -14.65 -10.89 -18.88
N GLU A 177 -15.80 -10.22 -18.84
CA GLU A 177 -17.06 -10.74 -19.38
C GLU A 177 -16.95 -11.08 -20.88
N ASP A 178 -16.32 -10.21 -21.67
CA ASP A 178 -16.09 -10.46 -23.10
C ASP A 178 -14.89 -11.41 -23.35
N HIS A 179 -13.86 -11.38 -22.50
CA HIS A 179 -12.58 -12.07 -22.73
C HIS A 179 -12.10 -12.84 -21.49
N ARG A 180 -12.59 -14.08 -21.29
CA ARG A 180 -12.22 -14.92 -20.14
C ARG A 180 -10.72 -15.20 -19.98
N GLY A 181 -9.93 -15.12 -21.06
CA GLY A 181 -8.47 -15.26 -21.02
C GLY A 181 -7.72 -14.05 -20.45
N PHE A 182 -8.39 -12.90 -20.29
CA PHE A 182 -7.74 -11.65 -19.88
C PHE A 182 -7.22 -11.68 -18.43
N VAL A 183 -7.91 -12.41 -17.54
CA VAL A 183 -7.54 -12.54 -16.11
C VAL A 183 -6.12 -13.07 -15.93
N VAL A 184 -5.63 -13.93 -16.84
CA VAL A 184 -4.27 -14.50 -16.77
C VAL A 184 -3.18 -13.43 -16.98
N PHE A 185 -3.50 -12.34 -17.69
CA PHE A 185 -2.58 -11.23 -17.91
C PHE A 185 -2.56 -10.22 -16.76
N GLN A 186 -3.51 -10.27 -15.84
CA GLN A 186 -3.62 -9.31 -14.74
C GLN A 186 -2.36 -9.28 -13.84
N PRO A 187 -1.77 -10.42 -13.42
CA PRO A 187 -0.50 -10.41 -12.69
C PRO A 187 0.67 -9.86 -13.52
N ILE A 188 0.64 -10.02 -14.85
CA ILE A 188 1.69 -9.53 -15.74
C ILE A 188 1.57 -8.00 -15.89
N ILE A 189 0.36 -7.48 -16.10
CA ILE A 189 0.09 -6.05 -16.26
C ILE A 189 0.38 -5.31 -14.94
N ASN A 190 -0.16 -5.82 -13.83
CA ASN A 190 0.06 -5.23 -12.51
C ASN A 190 1.51 -5.41 -12.04
N GLY A 191 2.10 -6.58 -12.31
CA GLY A 191 3.45 -6.95 -11.90
C GLY A 191 4.55 -6.24 -12.70
N ILE A 192 4.52 -6.27 -14.02
CA ILE A 192 5.59 -5.68 -14.85
C ILE A 192 5.44 -4.16 -14.90
N GLY A 193 4.23 -3.63 -15.04
CA GLY A 193 4.01 -2.19 -15.14
C GLY A 193 4.04 -1.52 -13.77
N GLY A 194 3.09 -1.88 -12.90
CA GLY A 194 2.87 -1.22 -11.62
C GLY A 194 4.02 -1.39 -10.64
N ASN A 195 4.48 -2.62 -10.43
CA ASN A 195 5.53 -2.89 -9.44
C ASN A 195 6.90 -2.34 -9.88
N LEU A 196 7.23 -2.33 -11.18
CA LEU A 196 8.48 -1.75 -11.68
C LEU A 196 8.53 -0.23 -11.51
N VAL A 197 7.41 0.46 -11.77
CA VAL A 197 7.30 1.91 -11.51
C VAL A 197 7.45 2.21 -10.01
N SER A 198 6.87 1.37 -9.14
CA SER A 198 7.04 1.50 -7.68
C SER A 198 8.50 1.33 -7.24
N VAL A 199 9.20 0.32 -7.76
CA VAL A 199 10.65 0.12 -7.52
C VAL A 199 11.44 1.34 -7.95
N GLN A 200 11.16 1.87 -9.13
CA GLN A 200 11.85 3.05 -9.64
C GLN A 200 11.55 4.29 -8.79
N ALA A 201 10.30 4.52 -8.40
CA ALA A 201 9.90 5.60 -7.51
C ALA A 201 10.59 5.53 -6.14
N SER A 202 10.68 4.32 -5.57
CA SER A 202 11.37 4.07 -4.30
C SER A 202 12.86 4.41 -4.40
N ARG A 203 13.54 3.97 -5.47
CA ARG A 203 14.95 4.27 -5.72
C ARG A 203 15.20 5.77 -5.91
N MET A 204 14.32 6.46 -6.64
CA MET A 204 14.40 7.91 -6.82
C MET A 204 14.23 8.64 -5.47
N ALA A 205 13.23 8.26 -4.68
CA ALA A 205 12.98 8.84 -3.37
C ALA A 205 14.16 8.62 -2.41
N THR A 206 14.73 7.40 -2.37
CA THR A 206 15.91 7.10 -1.55
C THR A 206 17.11 7.93 -1.98
N LYS A 207 17.41 8.02 -3.29
CA LYS A 207 18.54 8.82 -3.78
C LYS A 207 18.37 10.29 -3.43
N LEU A 208 17.20 10.87 -3.70
CA LEU A 208 16.92 12.27 -3.41
C LEU A 208 17.05 12.58 -1.91
N HIS A 209 16.52 11.69 -1.07
CA HIS A 209 16.59 11.83 0.38
C HIS A 209 18.03 11.68 0.92
N GLN A 210 18.90 10.93 0.25
CA GLN A 210 20.32 10.82 0.63
C GLN A 210 21.16 12.00 0.16
N THR A 211 20.77 12.67 -0.93
CA THR A 211 21.57 13.72 -1.58
C THR A 211 21.16 15.14 -1.20
N THR A 212 19.99 15.34 -0.61
CA THR A 212 19.45 16.70 -0.43
C THR A 212 18.74 16.87 0.91
N GLU A 213 18.94 18.04 1.52
CA GLU A 213 18.21 18.45 2.71
C GLU A 213 16.73 18.67 2.41
N LEU A 214 15.87 18.30 3.37
CA LEU A 214 14.41 18.41 3.24
C LEU A 214 14.01 19.86 2.93
N GLY A 215 13.30 20.06 1.81
CA GLY A 215 12.80 21.38 1.39
C GLY A 215 13.64 22.09 0.34
N ILE A 216 14.84 21.59 0.03
CA ILE A 216 15.66 22.08 -1.10
C ILE A 216 15.56 21.05 -2.21
N MET A 217 15.17 21.47 -3.41
CA MET A 217 15.19 20.58 -4.57
C MET A 217 16.50 20.78 -5.33
N PRO A 218 17.27 19.72 -5.64
CA PRO A 218 18.47 19.88 -6.43
C PRO A 218 18.11 20.35 -7.84
N ALA A 219 18.82 21.34 -8.36
CA ALA A 219 18.52 22.01 -9.65
C ALA A 219 18.47 21.06 -10.87
N PHE A 220 19.01 19.84 -10.74
CA PHE A 220 19.01 18.81 -11.78
C PHE A 220 17.82 17.84 -11.70
N ALA A 221 17.03 17.86 -10.62
CA ALA A 221 15.85 17.01 -10.52
C ALA A 221 14.71 17.59 -11.37
N ARG A 222 14.14 16.77 -12.25
CA ARG A 222 12.89 17.11 -12.96
C ARG A 222 11.70 16.60 -12.16
N ILE A 223 10.71 17.46 -11.93
CA ILE A 223 9.46 17.14 -11.21
C ILE A 223 8.55 16.22 -12.05
N PHE A 224 8.60 16.36 -13.37
CA PHE A 224 7.73 15.63 -14.29
C PHE A 224 8.54 14.93 -15.37
N GLU A 225 8.46 13.61 -15.43
CA GLU A 225 9.09 12.81 -16.46
C GLU A 225 8.04 11.91 -17.10
N TRP A 226 8.00 11.92 -18.44
CA TRP A 226 7.00 11.18 -19.19
C TRP A 226 7.24 9.66 -19.11
N PRO A 227 6.18 8.83 -18.98
CA PRO A 227 6.31 7.38 -18.82
C PRO A 227 7.14 6.72 -19.93
N HIS A 228 6.89 7.10 -21.18
CA HIS A 228 7.62 6.59 -22.35
C HIS A 228 9.11 6.99 -22.31
N ARG A 229 9.42 8.18 -21.79
CA ARG A 229 10.80 8.70 -21.71
C ARG A 229 11.57 8.02 -20.60
N ALA A 230 10.92 7.75 -19.46
CA ALA A 230 11.49 6.96 -18.37
C ALA A 230 11.73 5.49 -18.77
N LEU A 231 10.80 4.90 -19.52
CA LEU A 231 10.88 3.49 -19.97
C LEU A 231 11.98 3.27 -21.02
N PHE A 232 12.06 4.12 -22.05
CA PHE A 232 12.98 3.91 -23.18
C PHE A 232 14.35 4.57 -23.03
N LYS A 233 14.47 5.67 -22.27
CA LYS A 233 15.75 6.40 -22.11
C LYS A 233 16.38 6.22 -20.74
N GLY A 234 15.71 5.53 -19.81
CA GLY A 234 16.04 5.54 -18.40
C GLY A 234 15.82 6.93 -17.78
N GLY A 235 15.38 6.99 -16.53
CA GLY A 235 15.29 8.28 -15.84
C GLY A 235 16.65 8.97 -15.82
N LYS A 236 16.76 10.20 -16.34
CA LYS A 236 17.98 11.02 -16.30
C LYS A 236 18.26 11.50 -14.88
N TYR A 237 18.66 10.59 -14.00
CA TYR A 237 19.10 10.90 -12.64
C TYR A 237 20.59 10.64 -12.50
N LEU A 238 21.39 11.14 -13.44
CA LEU A 238 22.85 11.05 -13.34
C LEU A 238 23.52 12.26 -14.00
N MET A 239 24.43 12.87 -13.21
CA MET A 239 25.50 13.80 -13.56
C MET A 239 25.12 15.27 -13.82
N HIS A 240 25.21 16.14 -12.80
CA HIS A 240 26.24 17.20 -12.81
C HIS A 240 26.39 17.92 -11.46
N LYS A 241 27.64 18.30 -11.16
CA LYS A 241 28.08 19.15 -10.06
C LYS A 241 27.42 20.54 -10.16
N ALA A 242 27.10 21.09 -8.99
CA ALA A 242 26.48 22.38 -8.69
C ALA A 242 26.67 23.53 -9.69
N HIS A 243 25.59 24.29 -9.95
CA HIS A 243 25.60 25.76 -9.96
C HIS A 243 24.17 26.34 -10.05
N GLY A 244 23.78 27.13 -9.03
CA GLY A 244 23.07 28.40 -9.17
C GLY A 244 21.58 28.47 -9.58
N LYS A 245 20.81 29.18 -8.73
CA LYS A 245 19.59 29.98 -8.95
C LYS A 245 18.21 29.31 -8.79
N SER A 246 17.58 29.67 -7.66
CA SER A 246 16.23 30.23 -7.49
C SER A 246 15.16 29.95 -8.56
N SER A 247 14.07 29.25 -8.18
CA SER A 247 12.68 29.67 -8.45
C SER A 247 11.62 28.73 -7.81
N THR A 248 10.71 29.37 -7.06
CA THR A 248 9.26 29.12 -6.86
C THR A 248 8.65 27.70 -6.81
N CYS A 249 8.09 27.40 -5.62
CA CYS A 249 6.76 26.83 -5.32
C CYS A 249 6.10 25.81 -6.27
N GLY A 250 5.76 24.65 -5.70
CA GLY A 250 4.78 23.71 -6.25
C GLY A 250 4.54 22.57 -5.26
N ARG A 251 3.53 22.73 -4.39
CA ARG A 251 2.85 21.62 -3.71
C ARG A 251 2.26 20.70 -4.79
N ASP A 252 2.05 19.44 -4.43
CA ASP A 252 1.43 18.36 -5.22
C ASP A 252 2.43 17.44 -5.95
N ILE A 253 2.75 16.32 -5.29
CA ILE A 253 3.28 15.13 -5.96
C ILE A 253 2.35 13.98 -5.62
N THR A 254 1.33 13.85 -6.47
CA THR A 254 0.48 12.68 -6.63
C THR A 254 1.24 11.67 -7.49
N PHE A 255 1.65 10.54 -6.92
CA PHE A 255 2.08 9.37 -7.70
C PHE A 255 1.45 8.11 -7.10
N CYS A 256 0.18 7.91 -7.47
CA CYS A 256 -0.58 6.69 -7.20
C CYS A 256 0.06 5.49 -7.91
N ALA A 257 0.62 4.56 -7.14
CA ALA A 257 0.52 3.12 -7.29
C ALA A 257 1.55 2.49 -6.33
N SER A 258 1.07 1.74 -5.34
CA SER A 258 1.87 1.04 -4.30
C SER A 258 2.38 1.93 -3.16
N PHE A 259 1.44 2.59 -2.45
CA PHE A 259 1.74 3.61 -1.43
C PHE A 259 2.04 3.11 -0.01
N PHE A 260 1.70 1.86 0.32
CA PHE A 260 1.72 1.41 1.72
C PHE A 260 3.11 1.16 2.29
N LEU A 261 4.07 0.75 1.46
CA LEU A 261 5.42 0.39 1.89
C LEU A 261 6.51 1.47 1.73
N PRO A 262 6.47 2.39 0.75
CA PRO A 262 7.52 3.40 0.55
C PRO A 262 7.66 4.39 1.72
N CYS A 263 6.59 4.63 2.50
CA CYS A 263 6.65 5.49 3.69
C CYS A 263 7.28 4.79 4.90
N ALA A 264 6.99 3.50 5.09
CA ALA A 264 7.55 2.63 6.13
C ALA A 264 9.08 2.54 6.04
N LEU A 265 9.56 2.23 4.83
CA LEU A 265 10.97 2.12 4.48
C LEU A 265 11.73 3.43 4.65
N ARG A 266 11.04 4.57 4.48
CA ARG A 266 11.62 5.91 4.62
C ARG A 266 11.90 6.24 6.09
N ASN A 267 10.90 6.14 6.97
CA ASN A 267 11.05 6.48 8.39
C ASN A 267 12.00 5.56 9.16
N ILE A 268 12.06 4.26 8.81
CA ILE A 268 12.98 3.31 9.47
C ILE A 268 14.45 3.59 9.08
N ARG A 269 14.70 4.24 7.93
CA ARG A 269 16.05 4.47 7.41
C ARG A 269 16.64 5.83 7.79
N THR A 270 15.82 6.87 7.95
CA THR A 270 16.25 8.25 8.22
C THR A 270 16.96 8.42 9.56
N GLU A 271 16.60 7.60 10.55
CA GLU A 271 17.06 7.74 11.95
C GLU A 271 18.18 6.75 12.31
N ILE A 272 18.74 6.07 11.31
CA ILE A 272 19.84 5.10 11.48
C ILE A 272 21.08 5.51 10.64
N LYS A 273 21.18 6.80 10.29
CA LYS A 273 22.44 7.43 9.88
C LYS A 273 23.00 8.23 11.05
#